data_AF-Q18KE7-F1
#
_entry.id   AF-Q18KE7-F1
#
_cell.length_a   1.000
_cell.length_b   1.000
_cell.length_c   1.000
_cell.angle_alpha   90.00
_cell.angle_beta   90.00
_cell.angle_gamma   90.00
#
_symmetry.space_group_name_H-M   'P 1'
#
loop_
_entity.id
_entity.type
_entity.pdbx_description
1 polymer ?
#
loop_
_entity_poly.entity_id
_entity_poly.type
_entity_poly.pdbx_seq_one_letter_code
_entity_poly.pdbx_strand_id
1 'polypeptide(L)'
;MDADAVVLDIDGVLIDVSQSYRRAIVDTVDRCYNQTIKRTDIQEFKNAGGFNNDWDVTNAVALYILTTRHESVSVDQFTTQIAAHGGGLESALTVVDNYLSTADYEMVLDAWNSDRLRDMFQALYLGSERYRELEDGEPPIDTQGYIIDEPVIIETETVDLLRETTKIGILTGRPAAEASIALDRVQFSIPSSHQFTMDDWEEGKPHPRALQMLADRLEANTIVFVGDTLDDIKTAVNANMADSSRTYHGVGVLTGGLSGDAGRDAFMSVGAHTVIDSVNDISDLVQ
;
A
#
# COMPACT_ATOMS: atom_id res chain seq x y z
N MET A 1 11.27 -23.03 -7.68
CA MET A 1 9.87 -23.48 -7.44
C MET A 1 9.20 -23.41 -8.81
N ASP A 2 8.41 -24.39 -9.23
CA ASP A 2 7.84 -24.36 -10.59
C ASP A 2 6.57 -23.48 -10.63
N ALA A 3 6.74 -22.17 -10.49
CA ALA A 3 5.64 -21.20 -10.57
C ALA A 3 5.21 -20.98 -12.02
N ASP A 4 3.92 -21.11 -12.31
CA ASP A 4 3.36 -20.80 -13.64
C ASP A 4 3.30 -19.28 -13.88
N ALA A 5 3.03 -18.54 -12.80
CA ALA A 5 2.90 -17.10 -12.82
C ALA A 5 3.50 -16.43 -11.59
N VAL A 6 4.07 -15.25 -11.81
CA VAL A 6 4.49 -14.32 -10.77
C VAL A 6 3.62 -13.08 -10.83
N VAL A 7 2.95 -12.78 -9.73
CA VAL A 7 2.25 -11.53 -9.52
C VAL A 7 3.12 -10.66 -8.62
N LEU A 8 3.31 -9.40 -8.99
CA LEU A 8 4.16 -8.46 -8.27
C LEU A 8 3.30 -7.31 -7.75
N ASP A 9 3.51 -6.92 -6.49
CA ASP A 9 3.18 -5.56 -6.09
C ASP A 9 4.15 -4.57 -6.75
N ILE A 10 3.81 -3.28 -6.74
CA ILE A 10 4.68 -2.20 -7.21
C ILE A 10 5.50 -1.64 -6.04
N ASP A 11 4.82 -1.27 -4.97
CA ASP A 11 5.42 -0.55 -3.86
C ASP A 11 6.28 -1.49 -3.01
N GLY A 12 7.50 -1.06 -2.69
CA GLY A 12 8.47 -1.87 -1.96
C GLY A 12 8.99 -3.10 -2.72
N VAL A 13 8.47 -3.41 -3.91
CA VAL A 13 8.89 -4.52 -4.78
C VAL A 13 9.59 -4.00 -6.03
N LEU A 14 8.89 -3.22 -6.87
CA LEU A 14 9.47 -2.63 -8.09
C LEU A 14 10.08 -1.26 -7.82
N ILE A 15 9.44 -0.47 -6.96
CA ILE A 15 9.77 0.92 -6.66
C ILE A 15 9.85 1.12 -5.14
N ASP A 16 10.88 1.84 -4.68
CA ASP A 16 11.00 2.27 -3.30
C ASP A 16 10.19 3.56 -3.07
N VAL A 17 9.05 3.40 -2.40
CA VAL A 17 8.14 4.50 -2.04
C VAL A 17 8.36 5.05 -0.63
N SER A 18 9.41 4.60 0.06
CA SER A 18 9.66 4.97 1.46
C SER A 18 9.86 6.47 1.68
N GLN A 19 10.29 7.18 0.63
CA GLN A 19 10.51 8.64 0.64
C GLN A 19 9.38 9.44 -0.01
N SER A 20 8.38 8.80 -0.63
CA SER A 20 7.28 9.47 -1.32
C SER A 20 5.99 9.46 -0.50
N TYR A 21 5.29 8.32 -0.38
CA TYR A 21 3.97 8.25 0.28
C TYR A 21 4.03 8.65 1.75
N ARG A 22 5.01 8.15 2.50
CA ARG A 22 5.21 8.54 3.92
C ARG A 22 5.43 10.04 4.09
N ARG A 23 6.13 10.67 3.14
CA ARG A 23 6.34 12.11 3.14
C ARG A 23 5.05 12.85 2.75
N ALA A 24 4.33 12.36 1.74
CA ALA A 24 3.05 12.91 1.33
C ALA A 24 2.04 12.91 2.49
N ILE A 25 1.92 11.82 3.26
CA ILE A 25 1.06 11.74 4.45
C ILE A 25 1.36 12.88 5.43
N VAL A 26 2.63 12.98 5.85
CA VAL A 26 3.05 13.92 6.90
C VAL A 26 2.87 15.37 6.44
N ASP A 27 3.34 15.69 5.24
CA ASP A 27 3.29 17.03 4.68
C ASP A 27 1.85 17.46 4.35
N THR A 28 0.99 16.52 3.97
CA THR A 28 -0.45 16.78 3.73
C THR A 28 -1.14 17.21 5.02
N VAL A 29 -0.98 16.42 6.08
CA VAL A 29 -1.62 16.72 7.37
C VAL A 29 -1.07 18.03 7.96
N ASP A 30 0.23 18.27 7.85
CA ASP A 30 0.85 19.53 8.28
C ASP A 30 0.28 20.73 7.51
N ARG A 31 0.18 20.65 6.18
CA ARG A 31 -0.38 21.75 5.37
C ARG A 31 -1.87 21.98 5.60
N CYS A 32 -2.62 20.93 5.92
CA CYS A 32 -4.06 21.04 6.16
C CYS A 32 -4.38 21.58 7.55
N TYR A 33 -3.59 21.19 8.57
CA TYR A 33 -3.90 21.42 9.98
C TYR A 33 -2.81 22.13 10.79
N ASN A 34 -1.68 22.51 10.18
CA ASN A 34 -0.51 23.16 10.81
C ASN A 34 0.12 22.35 11.96
N GLN A 35 -0.03 21.03 11.92
CA GLN A 35 0.54 20.09 12.86
C GLN A 35 0.50 18.69 12.23
N THR A 36 1.50 17.86 12.53
CA THR A 36 1.57 16.47 12.04
C THR A 36 2.38 15.59 12.98
N ILE A 37 2.40 14.29 12.71
CA ILE A 37 3.19 13.28 13.43
C ILE A 37 4.63 13.21 12.89
N LYS A 38 5.51 12.46 13.57
CA LYS A 38 6.82 12.16 12.98
C LYS A 38 6.65 11.11 11.89
N ARG A 39 7.48 11.19 10.86
CA ARG A 39 7.48 10.22 9.75
C ARG A 39 7.68 8.77 10.20
N THR A 40 8.43 8.54 11.27
CA THR A 40 8.65 7.20 11.86
C THR A 40 7.37 6.58 12.39
N ASP A 41 6.42 7.41 12.83
CA ASP A 41 5.22 6.97 13.53
C ASP A 41 4.16 6.45 12.54
N ILE A 42 4.31 6.73 11.24
CA ILE A 42 3.44 6.19 10.17
C ILE A 42 3.44 4.66 10.17
N GLN A 43 4.56 4.04 10.54
CA GLN A 43 4.64 2.58 10.57
C GLN A 43 3.66 1.98 11.60
N GLU A 44 3.34 2.71 12.68
CA GLU A 44 2.36 2.25 13.67
C GLU A 44 0.94 2.20 13.07
N PHE A 45 0.58 3.17 12.21
CA PHE A 45 -0.68 3.12 11.46
C PHE A 45 -0.71 1.98 10.45
N LYS A 46 0.37 1.79 9.68
CA LYS A 46 0.48 0.68 8.72
C LYS A 46 0.39 -0.68 9.42
N ASN A 47 1.01 -0.82 10.60
CA ASN A 47 0.96 -2.04 11.41
C ASN A 47 -0.43 -2.30 12.02
N ALA A 48 -1.22 -1.25 12.27
CA ALA A 48 -2.60 -1.43 12.72
C ALA A 48 -3.48 -2.14 11.67
N GLY A 49 -3.08 -2.11 10.40
CA GLY A 49 -3.71 -2.83 9.30
C GLY A 49 -5.10 -2.30 8.92
N GLY A 50 -5.70 -2.91 7.90
CA GLY A 50 -7.09 -2.64 7.47
C GLY A 50 -7.30 -1.31 6.74
N PHE A 51 -6.24 -0.54 6.48
CA PHE A 51 -6.30 0.64 5.63
C PHE A 51 -6.18 0.23 4.16
N ASN A 52 -7.10 0.68 3.30
CA ASN A 52 -7.09 0.27 1.90
C ASN A 52 -5.98 0.97 1.11
N ASN A 53 -5.58 2.18 1.54
CA ASN A 53 -4.58 3.00 0.87
C ASN A 53 -3.94 4.06 1.77
N ASP A 54 -2.97 4.79 1.22
CA ASP A 54 -2.30 5.88 1.92
C ASP A 54 -3.20 7.11 2.13
N TRP A 55 -4.33 7.25 1.42
CA TRP A 55 -5.33 8.28 1.73
C TRP A 55 -6.08 7.93 3.02
N ASP A 56 -6.43 6.67 3.25
CA ASP A 56 -7.04 6.23 4.50
C ASP A 56 -6.08 6.45 5.68
N VAL A 57 -4.80 6.12 5.50
CA VAL A 57 -3.75 6.42 6.49
C VAL A 57 -3.64 7.93 6.71
N THR A 58 -3.66 8.74 5.66
CA THR A 58 -3.65 10.22 5.76
C THR A 58 -4.84 10.74 6.56
N ASN A 59 -6.04 10.19 6.31
CA ASN A 59 -7.25 10.52 7.07
C ASN A 59 -7.13 10.09 8.54
N ALA A 60 -6.61 8.89 8.82
CA ALA A 60 -6.41 8.42 10.19
C ALA A 60 -5.40 9.29 10.96
N VAL A 61 -4.31 9.73 10.32
CA VAL A 61 -3.34 10.66 10.91
C VAL A 61 -3.98 12.03 11.15
N ALA A 62 -4.79 12.53 10.22
CA ALA A 62 -5.54 13.77 10.40
C ALA A 62 -6.51 13.70 11.59
N LEU A 63 -7.29 12.62 11.68
CA LEU A 63 -8.20 12.34 12.79
C LEU A 63 -7.45 12.26 14.12
N TYR A 64 -6.29 11.61 14.15
CA TYR A 64 -5.41 11.61 15.33
C TYR A 64 -5.00 13.04 15.72
N ILE A 65 -4.48 13.84 14.79
CA ILE A 65 -4.07 15.22 15.06
C ILE A 65 -5.23 16.06 15.59
N LEU A 66 -6.42 15.95 14.99
CA LEU A 66 -7.61 16.66 15.45
C LEU A 66 -8.02 16.22 16.86
N THR A 67 -7.99 14.92 17.15
CA THR A 67 -8.28 14.36 18.49
C THR A 67 -7.32 14.91 19.54
N THR A 68 -6.02 15.00 19.22
CA THR A 68 -5.00 15.48 20.17
C THR A 68 -5.14 16.95 20.59
N ARG A 69 -6.03 17.71 19.93
CA ARG A 69 -6.37 19.08 20.33
C ARG A 69 -7.32 19.12 21.52
N HIS A 70 -8.05 18.04 21.76
CA HIS A 70 -9.07 17.91 22.80
C HIS A 70 -8.64 16.94 23.90
N GLU A 71 -7.93 15.86 23.57
CA GLU A 71 -7.53 14.81 24.52
C GLU A 71 -6.06 14.40 24.32
N SER A 72 -5.35 14.03 25.39
CA SER A 72 -3.94 13.66 25.30
C SER A 72 -3.76 12.17 25.00
N VAL A 73 -3.51 11.82 23.74
CA VAL A 73 -3.34 10.43 23.28
C VAL A 73 -2.01 10.25 22.54
N SER A 74 -1.24 9.20 22.85
CA SER A 74 -0.04 8.86 22.06
C SER A 74 -0.40 8.16 20.75
N VAL A 75 0.49 8.21 19.75
CA VAL A 75 0.29 7.48 18.48
C VAL A 75 0.09 5.98 18.75
N ASP A 76 0.98 5.36 19.53
CA ASP A 76 0.91 3.95 19.92
C ASP A 76 -0.44 3.55 20.55
N GLN A 77 -0.98 4.38 21.44
CA GLN A 77 -2.29 4.11 22.05
C GLN A 77 -3.41 4.15 21.00
N PHE A 78 -3.37 5.15 20.13
CA PHE A 78 -4.38 5.34 19.08
C PHE A 78 -4.35 4.20 18.07
N THR A 79 -3.18 3.84 17.55
CA THR A 79 -3.02 2.77 16.55
C THR A 79 -3.27 1.38 17.13
N THR A 80 -2.92 1.13 18.39
CA THR A 80 -3.27 -0.11 19.08
C THR A 80 -4.78 -0.29 19.19
N GLN A 81 -5.53 0.78 19.49
CA GLN A 81 -6.99 0.72 19.53
C GLN A 81 -7.59 0.51 18.14
N ILE A 82 -7.02 1.12 17.09
CA ILE A 82 -7.44 0.86 15.70
C ILE A 82 -7.29 -0.62 15.36
N ALA A 83 -6.12 -1.20 15.64
CA ALA A 83 -5.85 -2.61 15.42
C ALA A 83 -6.83 -3.53 16.19
N ALA A 84 -7.15 -3.16 17.44
CA ALA A 84 -8.09 -3.90 18.27
C ALA A 84 -9.54 -3.89 17.73
N HIS A 85 -9.91 -2.89 16.92
CA HIS A 85 -11.22 -2.80 16.26
C HIS A 85 -11.23 -3.38 14.83
N GLY A 86 -10.13 -4.00 14.38
CA GLY A 86 -10.03 -4.65 13.07
C GLY A 86 -9.28 -3.84 12.01
N GLY A 87 -8.77 -2.66 12.36
CA GLY A 87 -7.99 -1.83 11.45
C GLY A 87 -8.85 -0.90 10.57
N GLY A 88 -8.18 -0.06 9.79
CA GLY A 88 -8.83 0.80 8.79
C GLY A 88 -9.42 2.11 9.31
N LEU A 89 -9.94 2.89 8.36
CA LEU A 89 -10.46 4.24 8.63
C LEU A 89 -11.73 4.25 9.49
N GLU A 90 -12.61 3.26 9.32
CA GLU A 90 -13.81 3.11 10.17
C GLU A 90 -13.44 2.85 11.64
N SER A 91 -12.42 2.01 11.87
CA SER A 91 -11.87 1.80 13.22
C SER A 91 -11.24 3.07 13.77
N ALA A 92 -10.55 3.87 12.94
CA ALA A 92 -10.02 5.17 13.37
C ALA A 92 -11.13 6.12 13.85
N LEU A 93 -12.25 6.22 13.11
CA LEU A 93 -13.41 7.02 13.52
C LEU A 93 -14.01 6.52 14.84
N THR A 94 -14.13 5.19 14.99
CA THR A 94 -14.62 4.57 16.23
C THR A 94 -13.71 4.91 17.43
N VAL A 95 -12.40 4.91 17.22
CA VAL A 95 -11.43 5.26 18.26
C VAL A 95 -11.54 6.74 18.64
N VAL A 96 -11.76 7.64 17.68
CA VAL A 96 -11.98 9.08 17.95
C VAL A 96 -13.22 9.28 18.83
N ASP A 97 -14.35 8.63 18.50
CA ASP A 97 -15.59 8.69 19.29
C ASP A 97 -15.37 8.19 20.73
N ASN A 98 -14.58 7.13 20.91
CA ASN A 98 -14.27 6.59 22.24
C ASN A 98 -13.41 7.51 23.11
N TYR A 99 -12.58 8.38 22.51
CA TYR A 99 -11.71 9.30 23.25
C TYR A 99 -12.39 10.62 23.63
N LEU A 100 -13.44 11.00 22.91
CA LEU A 100 -13.97 12.35 22.98
C LEU A 100 -15.37 12.42 23.60
N SER A 101 -15.71 13.58 24.14
CA SER A 101 -17.11 13.89 24.42
C SER A 101 -17.88 14.02 23.11
N THR A 102 -19.20 13.83 23.12
CA THR A 102 -20.03 14.01 21.92
C THR A 102 -19.82 15.39 21.27
N ALA A 103 -19.66 16.45 22.07
CA ALA A 103 -19.42 17.79 21.56
C ALA A 103 -18.04 17.94 20.90
N ASP A 104 -16.98 17.35 21.49
CA ASP A 104 -15.64 17.39 20.90
C ASP A 104 -15.55 16.52 19.65
N TYR A 105 -16.25 15.37 19.63
CA TYR A 105 -16.34 14.50 18.46
C TYR A 105 -16.97 15.23 17.26
N GLU A 106 -18.09 15.94 17.48
CA GLU A 106 -18.72 16.78 16.45
C GLU A 106 -17.77 17.86 15.92
N MET A 107 -17.00 18.52 16.80
CA MET A 107 -16.00 19.51 16.38
C MET A 107 -14.87 18.89 15.53
N VAL A 108 -14.45 17.66 15.86
CA VAL A 108 -13.44 16.94 15.07
C VAL A 108 -13.98 16.59 13.69
N LEU A 109 -15.22 16.08 13.58
CA LEU A 109 -15.83 15.76 12.30
C LEU A 109 -16.06 17.01 11.43
N ASP A 110 -16.49 18.12 12.02
CA ASP A 110 -16.66 19.40 11.30
C ASP A 110 -15.32 19.95 10.78
N ALA A 111 -14.23 19.71 11.51
CA ALA A 111 -12.89 20.13 11.09
C ALA A 111 -12.23 19.17 10.09
N TRP A 112 -12.60 17.89 10.13
CA TRP A 112 -12.03 16.86 9.27
C TRP A 112 -12.57 16.98 7.84
N ASN A 113 -11.67 17.25 6.91
CA ASN A 113 -12.01 17.40 5.49
C ASN A 113 -11.20 16.40 4.66
N SER A 114 -11.81 15.26 4.34
CA SER A 114 -11.20 14.18 3.56
C SER A 114 -10.84 14.60 2.14
N ASP A 115 -11.68 15.40 1.49
CA ASP A 115 -11.47 15.85 0.11
C ASP A 115 -10.25 16.76 0.02
N ARG A 116 -10.14 17.73 0.94
CA ARG A 116 -8.96 18.60 1.03
C ARG A 116 -7.69 17.83 1.33
N LEU A 117 -7.77 16.77 2.13
CA LEU A 117 -6.63 15.89 2.39
C LEU A 117 -6.23 15.14 1.12
N ARG A 118 -7.19 14.58 0.38
CA ARG A 118 -6.93 13.89 -0.89
C ARG A 118 -6.29 14.82 -1.93
N ASP A 119 -6.85 16.01 -2.14
CA ASP A 119 -6.34 16.98 -3.12
C ASP A 119 -4.90 17.41 -2.78
N MET A 120 -4.64 17.69 -1.49
CA MET A 120 -3.32 18.09 -1.03
C MET A 120 -2.31 16.94 -1.16
N PHE A 121 -2.72 15.72 -0.80
CA PHE A 121 -1.91 14.51 -0.95
C PHE A 121 -1.52 14.30 -2.41
N GLN A 122 -2.50 14.31 -3.31
CA GLN A 122 -2.24 14.07 -4.73
C GLN A 122 -1.36 15.15 -5.34
N ALA A 123 -1.54 16.43 -4.96
CA ALA A 123 -0.64 17.47 -5.45
C ALA A 123 0.79 17.27 -4.97
N LEU A 124 0.99 16.95 -3.69
CA LEU A 124 2.33 16.67 -3.14
C LEU A 124 2.96 15.43 -3.76
N TYR A 125 2.17 14.39 -4.00
CA TYR A 125 2.64 13.11 -4.51
C TYR A 125 2.94 13.17 -6.01
N LEU A 126 1.95 13.54 -6.83
CA LEU A 126 2.05 13.55 -8.29
C LEU A 126 2.87 14.72 -8.80
N GLY A 127 2.82 15.87 -8.11
CA GLY A 127 3.32 17.13 -8.63
C GLY A 127 2.29 17.87 -9.47
N SER A 128 2.49 19.17 -9.65
CA SER A 128 1.48 20.05 -10.24
C SER A 128 1.20 19.77 -11.72
N GLU A 129 2.17 19.26 -12.47
CA GLU A 129 1.97 18.87 -13.87
C GLU A 129 1.07 17.64 -13.94
N ARG A 130 1.47 16.54 -13.29
CA ARG A 130 0.73 15.27 -13.27
C ARG A 130 -0.63 15.38 -12.58
N TYR A 131 -0.76 16.22 -11.56
CA TYR A 131 -2.06 16.49 -10.94
C TYR A 131 -3.06 17.02 -11.99
N ARG A 132 -2.66 17.96 -12.85
CA ARG A 132 -3.56 18.47 -13.91
C ARG A 132 -3.88 17.45 -14.98
N GLU A 133 -3.00 16.47 -15.17
CA GLU A 133 -3.21 15.40 -16.15
C GLU A 133 -4.15 14.32 -15.63
N LEU A 134 -4.10 14.03 -14.33
CA LEU A 134 -4.71 12.85 -13.72
C LEU A 134 -5.89 13.16 -12.79
N GLU A 135 -5.91 14.34 -12.17
CA GLU A 135 -6.94 14.74 -11.22
C GLU A 135 -7.84 15.84 -11.80
N ASP A 136 -9.08 15.90 -11.30
CA ASP A 136 -10.04 16.91 -11.69
C ASP A 136 -9.77 18.24 -10.95
N GLY A 137 -9.05 19.16 -11.60
CA GLY A 137 -8.92 20.55 -11.14
C GLY A 137 -7.50 21.09 -11.14
N GLU A 138 -7.29 22.19 -10.43
CA GLU A 138 -5.97 22.77 -10.23
C GLU A 138 -5.35 22.27 -8.92
N PRO A 139 -4.03 21.99 -8.91
CA PRO A 139 -3.37 21.53 -7.69
C PRO A 139 -3.42 22.65 -6.63
N PRO A 140 -3.73 22.33 -5.36
CA PRO A 140 -3.75 23.32 -4.28
C PRO A 140 -2.39 23.98 -4.02
N ILE A 141 -1.30 23.42 -4.54
CA ILE A 141 0.07 23.94 -4.41
C ILE A 141 0.88 23.71 -5.70
N ASP A 142 1.90 24.55 -5.90
CA ASP A 142 2.93 24.33 -6.91
C ASP A 142 4.06 23.46 -6.34
N THR A 143 4.33 22.31 -6.94
CA THR A 143 5.33 21.33 -6.50
C THR A 143 5.72 20.38 -7.62
N GLN A 144 6.94 19.85 -7.56
CA GLN A 144 7.46 18.91 -8.55
C GLN A 144 6.89 17.48 -8.40
N GLY A 145 6.33 17.16 -7.23
CA GLY A 145 5.83 15.82 -6.91
C GLY A 145 6.90 14.92 -6.29
N TYR A 146 6.51 14.06 -5.37
CA TYR A 146 7.42 13.08 -4.76
C TYR A 146 7.57 11.80 -5.59
N ILE A 147 6.65 11.54 -6.51
CA ILE A 147 6.68 10.37 -7.42
C ILE A 147 7.93 10.34 -8.32
N ILE A 148 8.54 11.49 -8.59
CA ILE A 148 9.72 11.59 -9.47
C ILE A 148 10.99 11.04 -8.83
N ASP A 149 11.05 11.05 -7.50
CA ASP A 149 12.24 10.72 -6.71
C ASP A 149 12.26 9.26 -6.23
N GLU A 150 11.23 8.45 -6.54
CA GLU A 150 11.12 7.08 -6.02
C GLU A 150 12.20 6.18 -6.66
N PRO A 151 13.15 5.60 -5.92
CA PRO A 151 14.18 4.74 -6.51
C PRO A 151 13.58 3.47 -7.15
N VAL A 152 14.19 2.99 -8.23
CA VAL A 152 13.86 1.68 -8.81
C VAL A 152 14.57 0.58 -8.01
N ILE A 153 13.82 -0.45 -7.60
CA ILE A 153 14.35 -1.61 -6.85
C ILE A 153 14.68 -2.75 -7.81
N ILE A 154 13.74 -3.08 -8.71
CA ILE A 154 13.90 -4.22 -9.61
C ILE A 154 15.01 -3.97 -10.65
N GLU A 155 15.91 -4.93 -10.79
CA GLU A 155 17.00 -4.88 -11.76
C GLU A 155 16.53 -5.34 -13.15
N THR A 156 17.19 -4.83 -14.20
CA THR A 156 16.86 -5.19 -15.59
C THR A 156 17.00 -6.69 -15.82
N GLU A 157 18.02 -7.31 -15.23
CA GLU A 157 18.26 -8.74 -15.27
C GLU A 157 17.10 -9.55 -14.69
N THR A 158 16.49 -9.07 -13.61
CA THR A 158 15.31 -9.69 -12.99
C THR A 158 14.07 -9.53 -13.87
N VAL A 159 13.88 -8.36 -14.49
CA VAL A 159 12.80 -8.16 -15.46
C VAL A 159 12.92 -9.12 -16.64
N ASP A 160 14.11 -9.24 -17.22
CA ASP A 160 14.38 -10.13 -18.35
C ASP A 160 14.17 -11.60 -17.97
N LEU A 161 14.66 -12.02 -16.80
CA LEU A 161 14.41 -13.36 -16.25
C LEU A 161 12.90 -13.65 -16.17
N LEU A 162 12.13 -12.77 -15.52
CA LEU A 162 10.70 -13.00 -15.32
C LEU A 162 9.93 -13.09 -16.64
N ARG A 163 10.31 -12.29 -17.63
CA ARG A 163 9.71 -12.30 -18.98
C ARG A 163 9.94 -13.62 -19.71
N GLU A 164 11.08 -14.26 -19.47
CA GLU A 164 11.46 -15.50 -20.15
C GLU A 164 10.90 -16.74 -19.46
N THR A 165 10.71 -16.71 -18.14
CA THR A 165 10.41 -17.91 -17.35
C THR A 165 8.95 -18.06 -16.94
N THR A 166 8.19 -16.97 -16.81
CA THR A 166 6.86 -17.02 -16.18
C THR A 166 5.85 -16.08 -16.84
N LYS A 167 4.57 -16.31 -16.55
CA LYS A 167 3.54 -15.31 -16.84
C LYS A 167 3.53 -14.26 -15.73
N ILE A 168 3.47 -12.98 -16.09
CA ILE A 168 3.59 -11.90 -15.11
C ILE A 168 2.27 -11.15 -14.97
N GLY A 169 1.88 -10.87 -13.73
CA GLY A 169 0.79 -9.96 -13.38
C GLY A 169 1.21 -8.90 -12.36
N ILE A 170 0.39 -7.86 -12.24
CA ILE A 170 0.55 -6.79 -11.24
C ILE A 170 -0.69 -6.77 -10.36
N LEU A 171 -0.48 -6.72 -9.04
CA LEU A 171 -1.56 -6.52 -8.06
C LEU A 171 -1.12 -5.44 -7.09
N THR A 172 -1.66 -4.23 -7.25
CA THR A 172 -1.20 -3.04 -6.53
C THR A 172 -2.35 -2.23 -5.97
N GLY A 173 -2.06 -1.51 -4.87
CA GLY A 173 -2.94 -0.48 -4.32
C GLY A 173 -2.86 0.85 -5.07
N ARG A 174 -2.00 0.99 -6.08
CA ARG A 174 -1.97 2.20 -6.91
C ARG A 174 -3.19 2.30 -7.81
N PRO A 175 -3.71 3.52 -8.07
CA PRO A 175 -4.55 3.78 -9.24
C PRO A 175 -3.82 3.41 -10.54
N ALA A 176 -4.56 3.05 -11.58
CA ALA A 176 -4.03 2.58 -12.86
C ALA A 176 -3.08 3.59 -13.52
N ALA A 177 -3.35 4.89 -13.39
CA ALA A 177 -2.46 5.93 -13.91
C ALA A 177 -1.11 5.95 -13.16
N GLU A 178 -1.13 5.84 -11.82
CA GLU A 178 0.08 5.78 -11.01
C GLU A 178 0.87 4.48 -11.23
N ALA A 179 0.17 3.36 -11.39
CA ALA A 179 0.77 2.08 -11.74
C ALA A 179 1.47 2.15 -13.11
N SER A 180 0.85 2.79 -14.11
CA SER A 180 1.47 3.00 -15.43
C SER A 180 2.76 3.80 -15.32
N ILE A 181 2.77 4.87 -14.52
CA ILE A 181 3.99 5.68 -14.30
C ILE A 181 5.11 4.83 -13.70
N ALA A 182 4.80 4.01 -12.69
CA ALA A 182 5.79 3.13 -12.08
C ALA A 182 6.33 2.08 -13.07
N LEU A 183 5.46 1.42 -13.82
CA LEU A 183 5.83 0.41 -14.82
C LEU A 183 6.67 0.99 -15.96
N ASP A 184 6.38 2.22 -16.41
CA ASP A 184 7.18 2.93 -17.42
C ASP A 184 8.59 3.23 -16.90
N ARG A 185 8.72 3.61 -15.63
CA ARG A 185 10.02 3.91 -15.00
C ARG A 185 10.91 2.68 -14.87
N VAL A 186 10.34 1.51 -14.58
CA VAL A 186 11.08 0.23 -14.55
C VAL A 186 11.18 -0.45 -15.91
N GLN A 187 10.65 0.17 -16.98
CA GLN A 187 10.61 -0.37 -18.34
C GLN A 187 9.95 -1.76 -18.41
N PHE A 188 8.95 -2.00 -17.56
CA PHE A 188 8.28 -3.28 -17.42
C PHE A 188 6.90 -3.27 -18.06
N SER A 189 6.84 -3.58 -19.35
CA SER A 189 5.58 -3.63 -20.10
C SER A 189 4.75 -4.87 -19.75
N ILE A 190 3.69 -4.68 -18.96
CA ILE A 190 2.70 -5.70 -18.63
C ILE A 190 1.36 -5.36 -19.29
N PRO A 191 0.67 -6.29 -19.98
CA PRO A 191 -0.65 -6.03 -20.55
C PRO A 191 -1.64 -5.58 -19.47
N SER A 192 -2.51 -4.60 -19.75
CA SER A 192 -3.52 -4.15 -18.78
C SER A 192 -4.44 -5.26 -18.29
N SER A 193 -4.69 -6.29 -19.11
CA SER A 193 -5.42 -7.49 -18.69
C SER A 193 -4.73 -8.25 -17.54
N HIS A 194 -3.42 -8.14 -17.40
CA HIS A 194 -2.64 -8.78 -16.34
C HIS A 194 -2.36 -7.84 -15.16
N GLN A 195 -2.99 -6.66 -15.15
CA GLN A 195 -2.89 -5.71 -14.05
C GLN A 195 -4.21 -5.72 -13.27
N PHE A 196 -4.10 -5.57 -11.97
CA PHE A 196 -5.20 -5.36 -11.05
C PHE A 196 -4.80 -4.22 -10.11
N THR A 197 -5.54 -3.13 -10.20
CA THR A 197 -5.24 -1.84 -9.57
C THR A 197 -6.34 -1.48 -8.58
N MET A 198 -6.18 -0.37 -7.86
CA MET A 198 -7.22 0.12 -6.96
C MET A 198 -8.56 0.36 -7.67
N ASP A 199 -8.53 0.80 -8.93
CA ASP A 199 -9.73 1.14 -9.69
C ASP A 199 -10.61 -0.08 -10.03
N ASP A 200 -10.07 -1.30 -9.89
CA ASP A 200 -10.74 -2.53 -10.31
C ASP A 200 -11.64 -3.15 -9.23
N TRP A 201 -11.61 -2.66 -7.98
CA TRP A 201 -12.35 -3.25 -6.85
C TRP A 201 -12.55 -2.32 -5.65
N GLU A 202 -13.52 -2.66 -4.80
CA GLU A 202 -13.79 -1.94 -3.55
C GLU A 202 -13.15 -2.62 -2.34
N GLU A 203 -12.90 -3.94 -2.40
CA GLU A 203 -12.54 -4.74 -1.23
C GLU A 203 -11.08 -4.56 -0.78
N GLY A 204 -10.15 -4.32 -1.71
CA GLY A 204 -8.73 -4.15 -1.37
C GLY A 204 -8.01 -5.40 -0.86
N LYS A 205 -6.68 -5.31 -0.72
CA LYS A 205 -5.89 -6.32 0.00
C LYS A 205 -6.33 -6.29 1.49
N PRO A 206 -6.49 -7.43 2.19
CA PRO A 206 -6.03 -8.77 1.83
C PRO A 206 -7.10 -9.67 1.18
N HIS A 207 -8.13 -9.13 0.54
CA HIS A 207 -9.20 -9.92 -0.06
C HIS A 207 -8.67 -10.76 -1.26
N PRO A 208 -9.01 -12.06 -1.37
CA PRO A 208 -8.36 -12.98 -2.31
C PRO A 208 -8.72 -12.77 -3.78
N ARG A 209 -9.83 -12.09 -4.05
CA ARG A 209 -10.47 -12.00 -5.38
C ARG A 209 -9.54 -11.49 -6.47
N ALA A 210 -8.76 -10.45 -6.20
CA ALA A 210 -7.85 -9.87 -7.19
C ALA A 210 -6.82 -10.90 -7.67
N LEU A 211 -6.23 -11.67 -6.74
CA LEU A 211 -5.23 -12.67 -7.06
C LEU A 211 -5.84 -13.89 -7.78
N GLN A 212 -7.05 -14.30 -7.41
CA GLN A 212 -7.80 -15.36 -8.12
C GLN A 212 -8.14 -14.94 -9.55
N MET A 213 -8.59 -13.70 -9.76
CA MET A 213 -8.87 -13.16 -11.08
C MET A 213 -7.59 -13.08 -11.94
N LEU A 214 -6.46 -12.68 -11.36
CA LEU A 214 -5.17 -12.72 -12.08
C LEU A 214 -4.77 -14.15 -12.43
N ALA A 215 -4.96 -15.12 -11.54
CA ALA A 215 -4.71 -16.53 -11.83
C ALA A 215 -5.54 -17.05 -13.01
N ASP A 216 -6.82 -16.66 -13.10
CA ASP A 216 -7.69 -16.96 -14.24
C ASP A 216 -7.17 -16.31 -15.53
N ARG A 217 -6.90 -15.00 -15.50
CA ARG A 217 -6.46 -14.22 -16.68
C ARG A 217 -5.09 -14.67 -17.20
N LEU A 218 -4.22 -15.10 -16.29
CA LEU A 218 -2.91 -15.65 -16.62
C LEU A 218 -3.01 -17.14 -16.98
N GLU A 219 -4.14 -17.82 -16.81
CA GLU A 219 -4.26 -19.27 -17.01
C GLU A 219 -3.16 -20.05 -16.27
N ALA A 220 -3.00 -19.75 -14.97
CA ALA A 220 -1.95 -20.30 -14.10
C ALA A 220 -2.54 -21.21 -13.03
N ASN A 221 -1.82 -22.26 -12.63
CA ASN A 221 -2.21 -23.16 -11.55
C ASN A 221 -1.36 -22.94 -10.28
N THR A 222 -0.10 -22.56 -10.44
CA THR A 222 0.79 -22.18 -9.34
C THR A 222 1.16 -20.71 -9.46
N ILE A 223 0.74 -19.91 -8.49
CA ILE A 223 0.91 -18.45 -8.49
C ILE A 223 1.78 -18.05 -7.31
N VAL A 224 2.83 -17.29 -7.60
CA VAL A 224 3.65 -16.62 -6.59
C VAL A 224 3.25 -15.16 -6.54
N PHE A 225 2.79 -14.67 -5.40
CA PHE A 225 2.53 -13.25 -5.18
C PHE A 225 3.63 -12.66 -4.29
N VAL A 226 4.36 -11.70 -4.85
CA VAL A 226 5.49 -11.02 -4.19
C VAL A 226 5.05 -9.63 -3.72
N GLY A 227 5.22 -9.36 -2.43
CA GLY A 227 4.81 -8.09 -1.81
C GLY A 227 5.63 -7.73 -0.59
N ASP A 228 5.61 -6.45 -0.21
CA ASP A 228 6.35 -5.91 0.95
C ASP A 228 5.47 -5.73 2.19
N THR A 229 4.17 -6.01 2.10
CA THR A 229 3.23 -5.83 3.21
C THR A 229 2.68 -7.16 3.72
N LEU A 230 2.24 -7.17 4.99
CA LEU A 230 1.57 -8.35 5.56
C LEU A 230 0.26 -8.68 4.82
N ASP A 231 -0.40 -7.68 4.24
CA ASP A 231 -1.65 -7.86 3.54
C ASP A 231 -1.45 -8.51 2.16
N ASP A 232 -0.28 -8.36 1.52
CA ASP A 232 0.08 -9.14 0.34
C ASP A 232 0.13 -10.64 0.63
N ILE A 233 0.81 -11.00 1.73
CA ILE A 233 0.93 -12.38 2.16
C ILE A 233 -0.44 -12.95 2.53
N LYS A 234 -1.22 -12.22 3.32
CA LYS A 234 -2.59 -12.62 3.67
C LYS A 234 -3.46 -12.76 2.42
N THR A 235 -3.28 -11.94 1.38
CA THR A 235 -3.99 -12.07 0.10
C THR A 235 -3.74 -13.43 -0.52
N ALA A 236 -2.47 -13.85 -0.60
CA ALA A 236 -2.11 -15.17 -1.13
C ALA A 236 -2.63 -16.31 -0.26
N VAL A 237 -2.53 -16.20 1.07
CA VAL A 237 -3.05 -17.20 2.01
C VAL A 237 -4.56 -17.34 1.87
N ASN A 238 -5.29 -16.23 1.84
CA ASN A 238 -6.74 -16.22 1.66
C ASN A 238 -7.14 -16.82 0.31
N ALA A 239 -6.38 -16.54 -0.76
CA ALA A 239 -6.64 -17.11 -2.08
C ALA A 239 -6.45 -18.63 -2.07
N ASN A 240 -5.39 -19.12 -1.42
CA ASN A 240 -5.13 -20.54 -1.25
C ASN A 240 -6.18 -21.26 -0.40
N MET A 241 -6.80 -20.58 0.56
CA MET A 241 -7.92 -21.13 1.34
C MET A 241 -9.23 -21.13 0.55
N ALA A 242 -9.45 -20.13 -0.30
CA ALA A 242 -10.70 -19.95 -1.04
C ALA A 242 -10.76 -20.72 -2.36
N ASP A 243 -9.63 -21.06 -2.98
CA ASP A 243 -9.54 -21.79 -4.24
C ASP A 243 -8.66 -23.03 -4.08
N SER A 244 -9.29 -24.21 -4.00
CA SER A 244 -8.62 -25.51 -3.88
C SER A 244 -8.16 -26.10 -5.22
N SER A 245 -8.44 -25.44 -6.35
CA SER A 245 -8.04 -25.90 -7.67
C SER A 245 -6.65 -25.43 -8.09
N ARG A 246 -6.12 -24.42 -7.38
CA ARG A 246 -4.82 -23.79 -7.64
C ARG A 246 -4.00 -23.68 -6.36
N THR A 247 -2.73 -23.34 -6.51
CA THR A 247 -1.81 -23.08 -5.41
C THR A 247 -1.37 -21.63 -5.45
N TYR A 248 -1.45 -20.96 -4.30
CA TYR A 248 -1.03 -19.57 -4.15
C TYR A 248 0.06 -19.48 -3.06
N HIS A 249 1.20 -18.91 -3.41
CA HIS A 249 2.33 -18.70 -2.51
C HIS A 249 2.56 -17.20 -2.29
N GLY A 250 2.44 -16.74 -1.05
CA GLY A 250 2.87 -15.39 -0.67
C GLY A 250 4.37 -15.37 -0.39
N VAL A 251 5.08 -14.43 -1.00
CA VAL A 251 6.53 -14.22 -0.82
C VAL A 251 6.77 -12.80 -0.35
N GLY A 252 7.35 -12.67 0.84
CA GLY A 252 7.68 -11.36 1.42
C GLY A 252 9.01 -10.84 0.89
N VAL A 253 9.11 -9.54 0.61
CA VAL A 253 10.38 -8.84 0.34
C VAL A 253 10.72 -7.88 1.49
N LEU A 254 12.01 -7.68 1.76
CA LEU A 254 12.49 -6.82 2.86
C LEU A 254 12.92 -5.42 2.42
N THR A 255 12.63 -5.06 1.17
CA THR A 255 12.94 -3.76 0.55
C THR A 255 11.93 -2.67 0.90
N GLY A 256 10.81 -3.02 1.52
CA GLY A 256 9.73 -2.08 1.85
C GLY A 256 9.67 -1.69 3.33
N GLY A 257 8.46 -1.74 3.91
CA GLY A 257 8.24 -1.30 5.29
C GLY A 257 8.85 -2.21 6.36
N LEU A 258 8.96 -3.51 6.08
CA LEU A 258 9.52 -4.54 6.96
C LEU A 258 10.93 -4.90 6.52
N SER A 259 11.86 -5.06 7.48
CA SER A 259 13.26 -5.39 7.20
C SER A 259 13.90 -6.24 8.29
N GLY A 260 15.01 -6.89 7.95
CA GLY A 260 15.79 -7.74 8.87
C GLY A 260 15.01 -8.92 9.44
N ASP A 261 15.53 -9.49 10.53
CA ASP A 261 14.95 -10.70 11.15
C ASP A 261 13.53 -10.48 11.66
N ALA A 262 13.24 -9.30 12.24
CA ALA A 262 11.90 -8.96 12.72
C ALA A 262 10.87 -8.90 11.57
N GLY A 263 11.25 -8.37 10.40
CA GLY A 263 10.41 -8.37 9.20
C GLY A 263 10.17 -9.79 8.68
N ARG A 264 11.21 -10.64 8.65
CA ARG A 264 11.10 -12.06 8.29
C ARG A 264 10.11 -12.78 9.21
N ASP A 265 10.26 -12.63 10.52
CA ASP A 265 9.37 -13.23 11.51
C ASP A 265 7.92 -12.75 11.33
N ALA A 266 7.71 -11.46 11.06
CA ALA A 266 6.39 -10.91 10.82
C ALA A 266 5.70 -11.54 9.59
N PHE A 267 6.40 -11.63 8.45
CA PHE A 267 5.86 -12.28 7.25
C PHE A 267 5.58 -13.78 7.47
N MET A 268 6.51 -14.50 8.10
CA MET A 268 6.33 -15.92 8.39
C MET A 268 5.13 -16.16 9.33
N SER A 269 4.90 -15.26 10.29
CA SER A 269 3.77 -15.35 11.24
C SER A 269 2.40 -15.27 10.57
N VAL A 270 2.30 -14.61 9.41
CA VAL A 270 1.05 -14.49 8.64
C VAL A 270 0.95 -15.49 7.48
N GLY A 271 1.87 -16.45 7.41
CA GLY A 271 1.80 -17.58 6.47
C GLY A 271 2.57 -17.37 5.16
N ALA A 272 3.59 -16.51 5.14
CA ALA A 272 4.49 -16.41 3.99
C ALA A 272 5.11 -17.78 3.69
N HIS A 273 5.18 -18.13 2.40
CA HIS A 273 5.85 -19.34 1.96
C HIS A 273 7.37 -19.22 2.17
N THR A 274 7.91 -18.05 1.82
CA THR A 274 9.30 -17.68 2.04
C THR A 274 9.42 -16.16 2.09
N VAL A 275 10.60 -15.68 2.51
CA VAL A 275 10.95 -14.26 2.56
C VAL A 275 12.31 -14.08 1.91
N ILE A 276 12.42 -13.15 0.97
CA ILE A 276 13.65 -12.81 0.25
C ILE A 276 14.10 -11.38 0.60
N ASP A 277 15.38 -11.08 0.42
CA ASP A 277 15.88 -9.74 0.76
C ASP A 277 15.39 -8.70 -0.26
N SER A 278 15.44 -9.04 -1.55
CA SER A 278 14.93 -8.22 -2.65
C SER A 278 14.16 -9.06 -3.66
N VAL A 279 13.28 -8.43 -4.46
CA VAL A 279 12.69 -9.06 -5.66
C VAL A 279 13.76 -9.57 -6.63
N ASN A 280 14.97 -9.02 -6.57
CA ASN A 280 16.08 -9.46 -7.43
C ASN A 280 16.59 -10.88 -7.08
N ASP A 281 16.25 -11.40 -5.91
CA ASP A 281 16.57 -12.78 -5.47
C ASP A 281 15.51 -13.81 -5.91
N ILE A 282 14.55 -13.42 -6.75
CA ILE A 282 13.42 -14.28 -7.15
C ILE A 282 13.81 -15.49 -8.00
N SER A 283 15.04 -15.54 -8.53
CA SER A 283 15.50 -16.63 -9.41
C SER A 283 15.30 -18.01 -8.80
N ASP A 284 15.53 -18.16 -7.49
CA ASP A 284 15.39 -19.43 -6.77
C ASP A 284 13.93 -19.92 -6.70
N LEU A 285 12.98 -19.02 -6.99
CA LEU A 285 11.55 -19.26 -6.95
C LEU A 285 10.92 -19.49 -8.32
N VAL A 286 11.58 -19.10 -9.41
CA VAL A 286 11.04 -19.19 -10.78
C VAL A 286 11.84 -20.10 -11.71
N GLN A 287 12.97 -20.62 -11.22
CA GLN A 287 13.76 -21.68 -11.84
C GLN A 287 13.59 -23.00 -11.05
#